data_AF-A0A8D8ALY0-F1
#
_entry.id   AF-A0A8D8ALY0-F1
#
_cell.length_a   1.000
_cell.length_b   1.000
_cell.length_c   1.000
_cell.angle_alpha   90.00
_cell.angle_beta   90.00
_cell.angle_gamma   90.00
#
_symmetry.space_group_name_H-M   'P 1'
#
loop_
_entity.id
_entity.type
_entity.pdbx_description
1 polymer ?
#
loop_
_entity_poly.entity_id
_entity_poly.type
_entity_poly.pdbx_seq_one_letter_code
_entity_poly.pdbx_strand_id
1 'polypeptide(L)'
;MLTNRVFMKKTRKGGIIKVVREHYLRDDIACGIGSCGLCSTSEGRTLLDEAPQPGSTAFTAPHYLMLDTNIILYQIDFLESEAIRNVIVLSTVLDEVRHRSPVIFKRLRKILADPGRKFFTFVNEHHRDTYLSKGVGESANDRN
;
A
#
# COMPACT_ATOMS: atom_id res chain seq x y z
N MET A 1 10.78 -3.01 -16.38
CA MET A 1 11.50 -4.32 -16.32
C MET A 1 10.49 -5.45 -16.14
N LEU A 2 10.64 -6.58 -16.86
CA LEU A 2 9.72 -7.72 -16.77
C LEU A 2 10.28 -8.80 -15.83
N THR A 3 9.48 -9.24 -14.86
CA THR A 3 9.77 -10.40 -14.01
C THR A 3 8.62 -11.40 -14.07
N ASN A 4 8.85 -12.64 -13.62
CA ASN A 4 7.82 -13.68 -13.61
C ASN A 4 7.51 -14.10 -12.16
N ARG A 5 6.24 -14.01 -11.78
CA ARG A 5 5.74 -14.52 -10.51
C ARG A 5 5.19 -15.92 -10.71
N VAL A 6 5.82 -16.89 -10.07
CA VAL A 6 5.46 -18.32 -10.14
C VAL A 6 4.91 -18.78 -8.81
N PHE A 7 3.75 -19.45 -8.82
CA PHE A 7 3.16 -20.02 -7.60
C PHE A 7 2.36 -21.29 -7.91
N MET A 8 2.22 -22.18 -6.93
CA MET A 8 1.36 -23.36 -7.02
C MET A 8 -0.03 -23.03 -6.47
N LYS A 9 -1.08 -23.51 -7.14
CA LYS A 9 -2.47 -23.31 -6.73
C LYS A 9 -3.20 -24.65 -6.72
N LYS A 10 -3.94 -24.92 -5.64
CA LYS A 10 -4.91 -26.03 -5.60
C LYS A 10 -6.21 -25.61 -6.29
N THR A 11 -6.69 -26.44 -7.20
CA THR A 11 -7.96 -26.23 -7.92
C THR A 11 -9.15 -26.70 -7.08
N ARG A 12 -10.37 -26.31 -7.46
CA ARG A 12 -11.60 -26.76 -6.80
C ARG A 12 -11.77 -28.30 -6.81
N LYS A 13 -11.23 -28.97 -7.83
CA LYS A 13 -11.26 -30.45 -7.96
C LYS A 13 -10.08 -31.13 -7.25
N GLY A 14 -9.27 -30.40 -6.48
CA GLY A 14 -8.16 -30.97 -5.70
C GLY A 14 -6.83 -31.08 -6.44
N GLY A 15 -6.79 -30.93 -7.77
CA GLY A 15 -5.53 -30.94 -8.54
C GLY A 15 -4.65 -29.74 -8.24
N ILE A 16 -3.33 -29.92 -8.29
CA ILE A 16 -2.33 -28.86 -8.08
C ILE A 16 -1.82 -28.39 -9.44
N ILE A 17 -1.86 -27.08 -9.68
CA ILE A 17 -1.36 -26.47 -10.92
C ILE A 17 -0.28 -25.44 -10.62
N LYS A 18 0.74 -25.37 -11.50
CA LYS A 18 1.73 -24.30 -11.50
C LYS A 18 1.20 -23.12 -12.32
N VAL A 19 1.11 -21.96 -11.70
CA VAL A 19 0.69 -20.71 -12.34
C VAL A 19 1.92 -19.82 -12.51
N VAL A 20 2.15 -19.35 -13.73
CA VAL A 20 3.18 -18.37 -14.08
C VAL A 20 2.48 -17.11 -14.56
N ARG A 21 2.82 -15.97 -13.96
CA ARG A 21 2.28 -14.66 -14.34
C ARG A 21 3.41 -13.69 -14.60
N GLU A 22 3.28 -12.93 -15.67
CA GLU A 22 4.12 -11.77 -15.91
C GLU A 22 3.88 -10.71 -14.82
N HIS A 23 4.96 -10.06 -14.42
CA HIS A 23 4.95 -9.02 -13.42
C HIS A 23 5.84 -7.86 -13.89
N TYR A 24 5.20 -6.73 -14.16
CA TYR A 24 5.86 -5.56 -14.72
C TYR A 24 6.30 -4.63 -13.58
N LEU A 25 7.60 -4.32 -13.57
CA LEU A 25 8.20 -3.32 -12.70
C LEU A 25 8.37 -2.02 -13.46
N ARG A 26 7.94 -0.94 -12.82
CA ARG A 26 7.81 0.41 -13.34
C ARG A 26 8.65 1.38 -12.53
N ASP A 27 9.10 2.40 -13.21
CA ASP A 27 9.95 3.50 -12.75
C ASP A 27 9.14 4.80 -12.59
N ASP A 28 7.93 4.83 -13.15
CA ASP A 28 7.04 6.00 -13.23
C ASP A 28 5.92 5.98 -12.17
N ILE A 29 6.13 5.25 -11.07
CA ILE A 29 5.20 5.23 -9.94
C ILE A 29 5.59 6.36 -8.97
N ALA A 30 4.83 7.44 -8.98
CA ALA A 30 5.06 8.60 -8.13
C ALA A 30 4.89 8.29 -6.63
N CYS A 31 5.66 8.98 -5.78
CA CYS A 31 5.58 8.86 -4.32
C CYS A 31 4.36 9.55 -3.69
N GLY A 32 3.65 10.39 -4.44
CA GLY A 32 2.45 11.10 -3.96
C GLY A 32 2.72 12.37 -3.13
N ILE A 33 3.99 12.75 -2.98
CA ILE A 33 4.42 13.97 -2.28
C ILE A 33 4.54 15.12 -3.29
N GLY A 34 3.86 16.24 -3.04
CA GLY A 34 3.83 17.39 -3.96
C GLY A 34 5.20 18.04 -4.23
N SER A 35 6.08 18.05 -3.21
CA SER A 35 7.41 18.66 -3.27
C SER A 35 8.50 17.75 -3.86
N CYS A 36 8.14 16.55 -4.34
CA CYS A 36 9.12 15.62 -4.88
C CYS A 36 9.61 16.07 -6.27
N GLY A 37 10.86 16.52 -6.36
CA GLY A 37 11.48 16.90 -7.64
C GLY A 37 11.85 15.73 -8.57
N LEU A 38 11.74 14.48 -8.09
CA LEU A 38 12.09 13.27 -8.85
C LEU A 38 10.88 12.62 -9.52
N CYS A 39 9.68 12.79 -8.96
CA CYS A 39 8.48 12.15 -9.46
C CYS A 39 7.72 13.09 -10.40
N SER A 40 7.25 12.55 -11.53
CA SER A 40 6.31 13.27 -12.39
C SER A 40 4.95 13.36 -11.70
N THR A 41 4.55 14.55 -11.26
CA THR A 41 3.23 14.77 -10.67
C THR A 41 2.15 14.72 -11.74
N SER A 42 1.37 13.66 -11.77
CA SER A 42 0.21 13.55 -12.66
C SER A 42 -1.01 14.25 -12.07
N GLU A 43 -1.66 15.11 -12.85
CA GLU A 43 -2.89 15.81 -12.47
C GLU A 43 -3.99 14.83 -12.00
N GLY A 44 -4.70 15.18 -10.93
CA GLY A 44 -5.87 14.44 -10.44
C GLY A 44 -5.62 13.32 -9.42
N ARG A 45 -4.38 13.13 -8.94
CA ARG A 45 -4.10 12.22 -7.81
C ARG A 45 -4.15 12.97 -6.48
N THR A 46 -4.70 12.34 -5.44
CA THR A 46 -4.62 12.85 -4.06
C THR A 46 -3.16 12.96 -3.66
N LEU A 47 -2.67 14.19 -3.50
CA LEU A 47 -1.32 14.48 -3.03
C LEU A 47 -1.31 14.62 -1.52
N LEU A 48 -0.28 14.05 -0.91
CA LEU A 48 0.10 14.30 0.48
C LEU A 48 0.59 15.75 0.60
N ASP A 49 0.47 16.31 1.80
CA ASP A 49 0.97 17.65 2.06
C ASP A 49 2.51 17.68 2.02
N GLU A 50 3.10 18.76 1.51
CA GLU A 50 4.56 18.90 1.38
C GLU A 50 5.28 18.96 2.72
N ALA A 51 4.63 19.56 3.71
CA ALA A 51 5.11 19.67 5.08
C ALA A 51 3.94 19.36 6.03
N PRO A 52 3.70 18.07 6.35
CA PRO A 52 2.62 17.68 7.25
C PRO A 52 2.82 18.31 8.63
N GLN A 53 1.78 18.96 9.15
CA GLN A 53 1.78 19.54 10.48
C GLN A 53 1.96 18.43 11.54
N PRO A 54 2.95 18.53 12.44
CA PRO A 54 3.17 17.52 13.47
C PRO A 54 2.03 17.57 14.49
N GLY A 55 1.20 16.53 14.52
CA GLY A 55 0.16 16.34 15.55
C GLY A 55 0.69 15.68 16.84
N SER A 56 1.99 15.42 16.91
CA SER A 56 2.63 14.66 17.99
C SER A 56 3.55 15.57 18.81
N THR A 57 3.43 15.47 20.14
CA THR A 57 4.37 16.12 21.07
C THR A 57 5.70 15.36 21.17
N ALA A 58 5.69 14.06 20.85
CA ALA A 58 6.89 13.21 20.87
C ALA A 58 7.71 13.35 19.58
N PHE A 59 7.04 13.57 18.44
CA PHE A 59 7.67 13.76 17.13
C PHE A 59 7.27 15.11 16.56
N THR A 60 8.08 16.11 16.85
CA THR A 60 7.84 17.52 16.48
C THR A 60 8.26 17.84 15.04
N ALA A 61 9.01 16.97 14.39
CA ALA A 61 9.34 17.11 12.97
C ALA A 61 8.15 16.72 12.08
N PRO A 62 7.94 17.36 10.92
CA PRO A 62 6.99 16.92 9.92
C PRO A 62 7.23 15.46 9.53
N HIS A 63 6.19 14.63 9.59
CA HIS A 63 6.28 13.21 9.28
C HIS A 63 5.01 12.69 8.59
N TYR A 64 5.19 11.62 7.82
CA TYR A 64 4.10 10.84 7.24
C TYR A 64 3.86 9.59 8.07
N LEU A 65 2.63 9.09 8.07
CA LEU A 65 2.31 7.81 8.70
C LEU A 65 2.28 6.71 7.65
N MET A 66 3.02 5.63 7.88
CA MET A 66 2.99 4.44 7.05
C MET A 66 2.36 3.30 7.85
N LEU A 67 1.25 2.76 7.34
CA LEU A 67 0.46 1.78 8.10
C LEU A 67 0.78 0.35 7.73
N ASP A 68 0.83 -0.50 8.75
CA ASP A 68 0.82 -1.95 8.63
C ASP A 68 -0.61 -2.51 8.52
N THR A 69 -0.74 -3.72 7.99
CA THR A 69 -1.99 -4.49 7.88
C THR A 69 -2.71 -4.59 9.22
N ASN A 70 -2.01 -4.90 10.31
CA ASN A 70 -2.68 -5.13 11.60
C ASN A 70 -3.29 -3.85 12.17
N ILE A 71 -2.62 -2.71 12.01
CA ILE A 71 -3.16 -1.40 12.46
C ILE A 71 -4.48 -1.13 11.74
N ILE A 72 -4.53 -1.35 10.42
CA ILE A 72 -5.75 -1.15 9.65
C ILE A 72 -6.86 -2.12 10.08
N LEU A 73 -6.53 -3.38 10.33
CA LEU A 73 -7.53 -4.39 10.71
C LEU A 73 -8.14 -4.14 12.09
N TYR A 74 -7.34 -3.67 13.05
CA TYR A 74 -7.78 -3.54 14.44
C TYR A 74 -8.17 -2.11 14.82
N GLN A 75 -7.75 -1.10 14.06
CA GLN A 75 -7.94 0.32 14.40
C GLN A 75 -8.60 1.12 13.27
N ILE A 76 -9.40 0.48 12.40
CA ILE A 76 -10.08 1.17 11.30
C ILE A 76 -10.98 2.32 11.77
N ASP A 77 -11.66 2.17 12.92
CA ASP A 77 -12.53 3.22 13.47
C ASP A 77 -11.72 4.49 13.82
N PHE A 78 -10.50 4.30 14.33
CA PHE A 78 -9.56 5.40 14.59
C PHE A 78 -9.09 6.04 13.27
N LEU A 79 -8.80 5.23 12.25
CA LEU A 79 -8.42 5.70 10.92
C LEU A 79 -9.52 6.45 10.18
N GLU A 80 -10.79 6.31 10.58
CA GLU A 80 -11.92 7.10 10.08
C GLU A 80 -12.04 8.49 10.74
N SER A 81 -11.32 8.77 11.84
CA SER A 81 -11.32 10.08 12.51
C SER A 81 -10.56 11.14 11.71
N GLU A 82 -11.14 12.34 11.55
CA GLU A 82 -10.55 13.45 10.77
C GLU A 82 -9.22 14.00 11.31
N ALA A 83 -8.86 13.61 12.53
CA ALA A 83 -7.60 13.97 13.16
C ALA A 83 -6.38 13.38 12.44
N ILE A 84 -6.55 12.27 11.70
CA ILE A 84 -5.45 11.57 11.04
C ILE A 84 -5.42 11.94 9.56
N ARG A 85 -4.28 12.45 9.11
CA ARG A 85 -4.01 12.87 7.73
C ARG A 85 -2.59 12.49 7.33
N ASN A 86 -2.29 12.60 6.04
CA ASN A 86 -0.95 12.37 5.48
C ASN A 86 -0.45 10.94 5.71
N VAL A 87 -1.30 9.98 5.33
CA VAL A 87 -1.08 8.55 5.54
C VAL A 87 -0.75 7.86 4.23
N ILE A 88 0.32 7.08 4.24
CA ILE A 88 0.74 6.20 3.14
C ILE A 88 0.27 4.78 3.44
N VAL A 89 -0.45 4.21 2.48
CA VAL A 89 -0.91 2.82 2.51
C VAL A 89 -0.27 2.07 1.35
N LEU A 90 0.40 0.96 1.65
CA LEU A 90 1.01 0.11 0.64
C LEU A 90 -0.03 -0.74 -0.11
N SER A 91 0.24 -1.04 -1.38
CA SER A 91 -0.58 -1.97 -2.16
C SER A 91 -0.57 -3.39 -1.58
N THR A 92 0.55 -3.85 -1.01
CA THR A 92 0.64 -5.14 -0.29
C THR A 92 -0.31 -5.19 0.90
N VAL A 93 -0.30 -4.14 1.72
CA VAL A 93 -1.18 -3.98 2.88
C VAL A 93 -2.65 -3.95 2.45
N LEU A 94 -2.99 -3.20 1.40
CA LEU A 94 -4.35 -3.16 0.85
C LEU A 94 -4.86 -4.53 0.40
N ASP A 95 -4.01 -5.27 -0.32
CA ASP A 95 -4.34 -6.61 -0.77
C ASP A 95 -4.49 -7.57 0.41
N GLU A 96 -3.62 -7.50 1.42
CA GLU A 96 -3.73 -8.35 2.60
C GLU A 96 -5.01 -8.07 3.40
N VAL A 97 -5.34 -6.79 3.64
CA VAL A 97 -6.59 -6.38 4.29
C VAL A 97 -7.80 -6.88 3.50
N ARG A 98 -7.77 -6.81 2.16
CA ARG A 98 -8.83 -7.36 1.30
C ARG A 98 -9.02 -8.86 1.48
N HIS A 99 -7.94 -9.61 1.60
CA HIS A 99 -7.98 -11.07 1.80
C HIS A 99 -8.46 -11.43 3.22
N ARG A 100 -8.06 -10.67 4.24
CA ARG A 100 -8.42 -10.95 5.64
C ARG A 100 -9.82 -10.46 6.02
N SER A 101 -10.23 -9.27 5.57
CA SER A 101 -11.54 -8.69 5.88
C SER A 101 -12.07 -7.80 4.75
N PRO A 102 -12.96 -8.33 3.89
CA PRO A 102 -13.61 -7.54 2.83
C PRO A 102 -14.39 -6.32 3.36
N VAL A 103 -14.92 -6.42 4.59
CA VAL A 103 -15.66 -5.33 5.25
C VAL A 103 -14.73 -4.17 5.57
N ILE A 104 -13.58 -4.44 6.18
CA ILE A 104 -12.58 -3.40 6.50
C ILE A 104 -11.99 -2.83 5.23
N PHE A 105 -11.71 -3.66 4.22
CA PHE A 105 -11.26 -3.17 2.92
C PHE A 105 -12.25 -2.18 2.29
N LYS A 106 -13.56 -2.45 2.36
CA LYS A 106 -14.59 -1.52 1.87
C LYS A 106 -14.55 -0.18 2.63
N ARG A 107 -14.34 -0.20 3.95
CA ARG A 107 -14.20 0.99 4.78
C ARG A 107 -12.95 1.78 4.43
N LEU A 108 -11.79 1.12 4.37
CA LEU A 108 -10.52 1.72 3.96
C LEU A 108 -10.61 2.36 2.56
N ARG A 109 -11.31 1.72 1.61
CA ARG A 109 -11.53 2.28 0.28
C ARG A 109 -12.34 3.59 0.30
N LYS A 110 -13.26 3.77 1.25
CA LYS A 110 -13.97 5.04 1.43
C LYS A 110 -13.02 6.13 1.93
N ILE A 111 -12.16 5.81 2.90
CA ILE A 111 -11.14 6.74 3.42
C ILE A 111 -10.20 7.19 2.30
N LEU A 112 -9.72 6.23 1.49
CA LEU A 112 -8.82 6.50 0.35
C LEU A 112 -9.47 7.30 -0.77
N ALA A 113 -10.79 7.22 -0.92
CA ALA A 113 -11.53 7.96 -1.95
C ALA A 113 -11.80 9.41 -1.55
N ASP A 114 -11.67 9.75 -0.27
CA ASP A 114 -11.86 11.11 0.22
C ASP A 114 -10.55 11.91 0.14
N PRO A 115 -10.43 12.88 -0.78
CA PRO A 115 -9.21 13.66 -0.95
C PRO A 115 -8.89 14.56 0.25
N GLY A 116 -9.89 14.92 1.07
CA GLY A 116 -9.70 15.72 2.29
C GLY A 116 -8.93 14.97 3.38
N ARG A 117 -8.95 13.63 3.32
CA ARG A 117 -8.24 12.75 4.28
C ARG A 117 -6.75 12.66 4.02
N LYS A 118 -6.31 12.93 2.79
CA LYS A 118 -4.89 12.85 2.40
C LYS A 118 -4.29 11.46 2.66
N PHE A 119 -5.04 10.42 2.32
CA PHE A 119 -4.51 9.05 2.30
C PHE A 119 -4.03 8.75 0.89
N PHE A 120 -2.80 8.26 0.77
CA PHE A 120 -2.17 7.94 -0.50
C PHE A 120 -1.88 6.44 -0.59
N THR A 121 -2.20 5.84 -1.74
CA THR A 121 -1.83 4.45 -2.01
C THR A 121 -0.55 4.39 -2.81
N PHE A 122 0.49 3.78 -2.24
CA PHE A 122 1.74 3.53 -2.95
C PHE A 122 1.78 2.10 -3.49
N VAL A 123 2.02 1.96 -4.80
CA VAL A 123 2.00 0.67 -5.51
C VAL A 123 3.39 0.01 -5.45
N ASN A 124 3.79 -0.37 -4.24
CA ASN A 124 5.12 -0.92 -3.94
C ASN A 124 5.47 -2.20 -4.70
N GLU A 125 4.50 -3.08 -5.00
CA GLU A 125 4.80 -4.32 -5.75
C GLU A 125 5.25 -4.02 -7.18
N HIS A 126 4.74 -2.97 -7.81
CA HIS A 126 5.08 -2.64 -9.19
C HIS A 126 6.19 -1.62 -9.33
N HIS A 127 6.69 -1.04 -8.22
CA HIS A 127 7.77 -0.07 -8.27
C HIS A 127 9.12 -0.80 -8.28
N ARG A 128 9.98 -0.45 -9.24
CA ARG A 128 11.26 -1.14 -9.49
C ARG A 128 12.13 -1.25 -8.24
N ASP A 129 12.25 -0.18 -7.47
CA ASP A 129 13.17 -0.13 -6.32
C ASP A 129 12.62 -0.76 -5.04
N THR A 130 11.30 -0.98 -4.95
CA THR A 130 10.67 -1.52 -3.73
C THR A 130 10.16 -2.94 -3.91
N TYR A 131 10.19 -3.48 -5.13
CA TYR A 131 9.78 -4.85 -5.39
C TYR A 131 10.76 -5.85 -4.80
N LEU A 132 10.24 -6.80 -4.02
CA LEU A 132 11.00 -7.91 -3.48
C LEU A 132 10.47 -9.25 -4.01
N SER A 133 11.38 -10.05 -4.57
CA SER A 133 11.11 -11.43 -4.94
C SER A 133 11.05 -12.31 -3.70
N LYS A 134 10.14 -13.29 -3.70
CA LYS A 134 10.02 -14.24 -2.60
C LYS A 134 11.26 -15.14 -2.49
N GLY A 135 11.83 -15.22 -1.30
CA GLY A 135 12.94 -16.11 -0.96
C GLY A 135 12.55 -17.59 -0.94
N VAL A 136 13.56 -18.46 -1.02
CA VAL A 136 13.35 -19.92 -0.92
C VAL A 136 12.94 -20.27 0.51
N GLY A 137 11.79 -20.93 0.68
CA GLY A 137 11.28 -21.35 2.00
C GLY A 137 10.63 -20.23 2.82
N GLU A 138 10.68 -18.98 2.35
CA GLU A 138 10.05 -17.84 3.01
C GLU A 138 8.52 -18.00 3.05
N SER A 139 7.86 -17.59 4.15
CA SER A 139 6.40 -17.58 4.19
C SER A 139 5.85 -16.39 3.37
N ALA A 140 4.52 -16.32 3.20
CA ALA A 140 3.93 -15.13 2.57
C ALA A 140 3.97 -13.91 3.50
N ASN A 141 3.94 -14.15 4.83
CA ASN A 141 3.93 -13.10 5.84
C ASN A 141 5.33 -12.48 6.01
N ASP A 142 6.39 -13.29 5.96
CA ASP A 142 7.76 -12.78 6.13
C ASP A 142 8.20 -11.90 4.95
N ARG A 143 7.64 -12.16 3.76
CA ARG A 143 7.92 -11.39 2.54
C ARG A 143 7.18 -10.05 2.50
N ASN A 144 6.00 -9.99 3.14
CA ASN A 144 5.11 -8.83 3.06
C ASN A 144 5.57 -7.69 3.95
#